data_AF-A0A847J1N9-F1
#
_entry.id   AF-A0A847J1N9-F1
#
_cell.length_a   1.000
_cell.length_b   1.000
_cell.length_c   1.000
_cell.angle_alpha   90.00
_cell.angle_beta   90.00
_cell.angle_gamma   90.00
#
_symmetry.space_group_name_H-M   'P 1'
#
loop_
_entity.id
_entity.type
_entity.pdbx_description
1 polymer ?
#
loop_
_entity_poly.entity_id
_entity_poly.type
_entity_poly.pdbx_seq_one_letter_code
_entity_poly.pdbx_strand_id
1 'polypeptide(L)'
;MDNQIFETNQHTGKFSLADFFARIYALVGMGIAVSAVVAFITLTVFADNISAILTGHTWLLFVLWILEMILVVAVTPMAAKNSPMALPAFIGFSALNGFTLTFTLAYFDLSSIAIAFAITAGMFFALSIFGKTTKRDLSGMGKAMFAALIGIIIASVVNLFVGS
;
A
#
# COMPACT_ATOMS: atom_id res chain seq x y z
N MET A 1 20.62 52.54 -1.41
CA MET A 1 20.80 51.43 -2.36
C MET A 1 20.28 50.14 -1.71
N ASP A 2 19.03 50.17 -1.22
CA ASP A 2 18.60 49.26 -0.13
C ASP A 2 17.37 48.42 -0.47
N ASN A 3 17.05 48.27 -1.77
CA ASN A 3 15.95 47.41 -2.22
C ASN A 3 16.42 46.14 -2.96
N GLN A 4 17.72 45.86 -3.00
CA GLN A 4 18.27 44.66 -3.66
C GLN A 4 18.54 43.52 -2.66
N ILE A 5 18.36 43.74 -1.36
CA ILE A 5 18.64 42.75 -0.30
C ILE A 5 17.41 41.88 0.05
N PHE A 6 16.22 42.26 -0.43
CA PHE A 6 14.98 41.51 -0.18
C PHE A 6 14.55 40.60 -1.34
N GLU A 7 15.22 40.65 -2.49
CA GLU A 7 14.90 39.78 -3.65
C GLU A 7 15.82 38.56 -3.78
N THR A 8 16.92 38.47 -3.01
CA THR A 8 17.93 37.40 -3.19
C THR A 8 17.65 36.10 -2.42
N ASN A 9 16.54 36.02 -1.67
CA ASN A 9 16.22 34.86 -0.83
C ASN A 9 14.93 34.11 -1.26
N GLN A 10 14.57 34.16 -2.54
CA GLN A 10 13.44 33.39 -3.11
C GLN A 10 13.89 32.11 -3.87
N HIS A 11 15.18 31.79 -3.88
CA HIS A 11 15.73 30.58 -4.51
C HIS A 11 16.42 29.61 -3.53
N THR A 12 15.90 29.49 -2.31
CA THR A 12 16.10 28.23 -1.56
C THR A 12 14.97 27.31 -1.96
N GLY A 13 15.29 26.21 -2.66
CA GLY A 13 14.34 25.15 -2.99
C GLY A 13 13.80 24.52 -1.71
N LYS A 14 12.83 25.19 -1.08
CA LYS A 14 12.18 24.77 0.15
C LYS A 14 11.29 23.59 -0.21
N PHE A 15 11.79 22.40 0.02
CA PHE A 15 11.03 21.17 0.03
C PHE A 15 9.73 21.40 0.82
N SER A 16 8.62 21.53 0.11
CA SER A 16 7.34 21.82 0.75
C SER A 16 6.76 20.52 1.31
N LEU A 17 5.86 20.64 2.29
CA LEU A 17 5.11 19.46 2.76
C LEU A 17 4.37 18.78 1.60
N ALA A 18 3.89 19.55 0.63
CA ALA A 18 3.24 18.99 -0.56
C ALA A 18 4.21 18.14 -1.40
N ASP A 19 5.47 18.58 -1.55
CA ASP A 19 6.51 17.83 -2.26
C ASP A 19 6.90 16.55 -1.50
N PHE A 20 6.91 16.60 -0.17
CA PHE A 20 7.10 15.41 0.68
C PHE A 20 6.01 14.37 0.47
N PHE A 21 4.75 14.77 0.60
CA PHE A 21 3.61 13.86 0.41
C PHE A 21 3.54 13.34 -1.02
N ALA A 22 3.78 14.18 -2.03
CA ALA A 22 3.85 13.74 -3.42
C ALA A 22 4.93 12.67 -3.63
N ARG A 23 6.10 12.85 -3.02
CA ARG A 23 7.20 11.86 -3.09
C ARG A 23 6.85 10.55 -2.38
N ILE A 24 6.22 10.61 -1.20
CA ILE A 24 5.77 9.40 -0.49
C ILE A 24 4.70 8.67 -1.29
N TYR A 25 3.70 9.38 -1.80
CA TYR A 25 2.64 8.76 -2.61
C TYR A 25 3.17 8.16 -3.91
N ALA A 26 4.16 8.80 -4.54
CA ALA A 26 4.84 8.22 -5.70
C ALA A 26 5.60 6.93 -5.34
N LEU A 27 6.30 6.89 -4.20
CA LEU A 27 7.00 5.69 -3.72
C LEU A 27 6.03 4.56 -3.40
N VAL A 28 4.94 4.84 -2.69
CA VAL A 28 3.90 3.84 -2.38
C VAL A 28 3.23 3.35 -3.66
N GLY A 29 2.89 4.26 -4.58
CA GLY A 29 2.32 3.91 -5.89
C GLY A 29 3.26 3.02 -6.71
N MET A 30 4.58 3.27 -6.66
CA MET A 30 5.59 2.42 -7.27
C MET A 30 5.59 1.02 -6.64
N GLY A 31 5.57 0.91 -5.31
CA GLY A 31 5.49 -0.38 -4.61
C GLY A 31 4.24 -1.17 -4.99
N ILE A 32 3.08 -0.51 -5.04
CA ILE A 32 1.81 -1.13 -5.48
C ILE A 32 1.91 -1.59 -6.94
N ALA A 33 2.48 -0.77 -7.83
CA ALA A 33 2.67 -1.14 -9.24
C ALA A 33 3.58 -2.36 -9.40
N VAL A 34 4.68 -2.43 -8.65
CA VAL A 34 5.56 -3.61 -8.62
C VAL A 34 4.79 -4.83 -8.13
N SER A 35 4.03 -4.69 -7.05
CA SER A 35 3.22 -5.79 -6.49
C SER A 35 2.20 -6.31 -7.51
N ALA A 36 1.54 -5.40 -8.23
CA ALA A 36 0.56 -5.74 -9.26
C ALA A 36 1.21 -6.45 -10.46
N VAL A 37 2.38 -5.99 -10.92
CA VAL A 37 3.12 -6.63 -12.02
C VAL A 37 3.56 -8.03 -11.61
N VAL A 38 4.12 -8.20 -10.41
CA VAL A 38 4.52 -9.51 -9.90
C VAL A 38 3.32 -10.44 -9.79
N ALA A 39 2.20 -9.97 -9.24
CA ALA A 39 0.98 -10.77 -9.14
C ALA A 39 0.45 -11.18 -10.52
N PHE A 40 0.42 -10.25 -11.48
CA PHE A 40 -0.01 -10.52 -12.84
C PHE A 40 0.86 -11.55 -13.55
N ILE A 41 2.19 -11.40 -13.50
CA ILE A 41 3.14 -12.37 -14.08
C ILE A 41 2.96 -13.74 -13.42
N THR A 42 2.82 -13.76 -12.09
CA THR A 42 2.70 -15.01 -11.33
C THR A 42 1.42 -15.76 -11.69
N LEU A 43 0.28 -15.05 -11.81
CA LEU A 43 -1.01 -15.64 -12.18
C LEU A 43 -1.08 -16.08 -13.66
N THR A 44 -0.30 -15.47 -14.55
CA THR A 44 -0.38 -15.75 -16.00
C THR A 44 0.69 -16.72 -16.48
N VAL A 45 1.94 -16.52 -16.08
CA VAL A 45 3.10 -17.31 -16.54
C VAL A 45 3.35 -18.52 -15.65
N PHE A 46 3.12 -18.38 -14.34
CA PHE A 46 3.42 -19.41 -13.34
C PHE A 46 2.15 -20.05 -12.73
N ALA A 47 1.04 -20.00 -13.44
CA ALA A 47 -0.27 -20.48 -12.97
C ALA A 47 -0.21 -21.94 -12.48
N ASP A 48 0.49 -22.80 -13.22
CA ASP A 48 0.65 -24.22 -12.89
C ASP A 48 1.46 -24.43 -11.60
N ASN A 49 2.47 -23.59 -11.35
CA ASN A 49 3.24 -23.63 -10.10
C ASN A 49 2.38 -23.21 -8.91
N ILE A 50 1.52 -22.20 -9.09
CA ILE A 50 0.63 -21.72 -8.04
C ILE A 50 -0.42 -22.77 -7.69
N SER A 51 -1.02 -23.43 -8.68
CA SER A 51 -2.00 -24.50 -8.43
C SER A 51 -1.35 -25.71 -7.73
N ALA A 52 -0.11 -26.06 -8.08
CA ALA A 52 0.65 -27.11 -7.39
C ALA A 52 1.01 -26.74 -5.93
N ILE A 53 1.30 -25.47 -5.65
CA ILE A 53 1.55 -25.00 -4.28
C ILE A 53 0.27 -25.02 -3.45
N LEU A 54 -0.84 -24.54 -4.01
CA LEU A 54 -2.14 -24.48 -3.31
C LEU A 54 -2.63 -25.87 -2.91
N THR A 55 -2.45 -26.87 -3.77
CA THR A 55 -2.95 -28.24 -3.57
C THR A 55 -1.98 -29.17 -2.83
N GLY A 56 -0.67 -29.03 -3.06
CA GLY A 56 0.34 -29.95 -2.53
C GLY A 56 1.25 -29.36 -1.45
N HIS A 57 1.35 -28.04 -1.34
CA HIS A 57 2.35 -27.38 -0.49
C HIS A 57 1.79 -26.17 0.26
N THR A 58 0.55 -26.27 0.76
CA THR A 58 -0.13 -25.18 1.47
C THR A 58 0.67 -24.64 2.67
N TRP A 59 1.58 -25.45 3.24
CA TRP A 59 2.50 -25.03 4.29
C TRP A 59 3.41 -23.86 3.88
N LEU A 60 3.74 -23.73 2.58
CA LEU A 60 4.54 -22.64 2.05
C LEU A 60 3.85 -21.28 2.24
N LEU A 61 2.51 -21.24 2.25
CA LEU A 61 1.77 -20.00 2.50
C LEU A 61 2.13 -19.43 3.88
N PHE A 62 2.15 -20.27 4.92
CA PHE A 62 2.53 -19.83 6.26
C PHE A 62 3.97 -19.31 6.33
N VAL A 63 4.89 -19.97 5.61
CA VAL A 63 6.29 -19.51 5.51
C VAL A 63 6.37 -18.16 4.83
N LEU A 64 5.62 -17.94 3.75
CA LEU A 64 5.54 -16.65 3.07
C LEU A 64 5.04 -15.54 4.00
N TRP A 65 3.96 -15.80 4.74
CA TRP A 65 3.42 -14.84 5.72
C TRP A 65 4.44 -14.47 6.80
N ILE A 66 5.16 -15.46 7.34
CA ILE A 66 6.22 -15.21 8.32
C ILE A 66 7.37 -14.42 7.71
N LEU A 67 7.81 -14.81 6.50
CA LEU A 67 8.87 -14.12 5.79
C LEU A 67 8.52 -12.65 5.56
N GLU A 68 7.28 -12.38 5.16
CA GLU A 68 6.78 -11.03 4.93
C GLU A 68 6.79 -10.18 6.20
N MET A 69 6.36 -10.73 7.33
CA MET A 69 6.42 -10.07 8.63
C MET A 69 7.86 -9.74 9.05
N ILE A 70 8.80 -10.68 8.87
CA ILE A 70 10.23 -10.45 9.14
C ILE A 70 10.75 -9.31 8.26
N LEU A 71 10.38 -9.30 6.99
CA LEU A 71 10.84 -8.32 6.02
C LEU A 71 10.30 -6.92 6.33
N VAL A 72 9.04 -6.78 6.74
CA VAL A 72 8.47 -5.50 7.21
C VAL A 72 9.25 -4.97 8.42
N VAL A 73 9.49 -5.82 9.42
CA VAL A 73 10.21 -5.42 10.63
C VAL A 73 11.66 -5.04 10.32
N ALA A 74 12.29 -5.69 9.34
CA ALA A 74 13.65 -5.38 8.91
C ALA A 74 13.75 -4.09 8.07
N VAL A 75 12.77 -3.81 7.20
CA VAL A 75 12.76 -2.64 6.31
C VAL A 75 12.42 -1.35 7.06
N THR A 76 11.51 -1.42 8.04
CA THR A 76 11.06 -0.27 8.83
C THR A 76 12.21 0.59 9.43
N PRO A 77 13.20 0.01 10.16
CA PRO A 77 14.32 0.79 10.70
C PRO A 77 15.28 1.29 9.63
N MET A 78 15.41 0.61 8.48
CA MET A 78 16.23 1.09 7.36
C MET A 78 15.64 2.36 6.74
N ALA A 79 14.32 2.41 6.58
CA ALA A 79 13.61 3.60 6.14
C ALA A 79 13.75 4.74 7.17
N ALA A 80 13.61 4.44 8.46
CA ALA A 80 13.76 5.44 9.53
C ALA A 80 15.17 6.05 9.62
N LYS A 81 16.21 5.26 9.32
CA LYS A 81 17.62 5.69 9.34
C LYS A 81 18.10 6.28 8.01
N ASN A 82 17.21 6.47 7.03
CA ASN A 82 17.54 6.97 5.68
C ASN A 82 18.68 6.17 5.02
N SER A 83 18.67 4.84 5.20
CA SER A 83 19.68 3.96 4.62
C SER A 83 19.59 3.94 3.10
N PRO A 84 20.71 3.91 2.35
CA PRO A 84 20.70 3.70 0.90
C PRO A 84 19.97 2.42 0.47
N MET A 85 19.91 1.41 1.35
CA MET A 85 19.22 0.14 1.09
C MET A 85 17.71 0.19 1.32
N ALA A 86 17.15 1.29 1.84
CA ALA A 86 15.73 1.37 2.17
C ALA A 86 14.83 1.21 0.94
N LEU A 87 15.18 1.86 -0.19
CA LEU A 87 14.39 1.78 -1.41
C LEU A 87 14.47 0.39 -2.07
N PRO A 88 15.65 -0.20 -2.34
CA PRO A 88 15.73 -1.56 -2.87
C PRO A 88 15.03 -2.59 -1.98
N ALA A 89 15.17 -2.48 -0.65
CA ALA A 89 14.52 -3.41 0.27
C ALA A 89 12.99 -3.23 0.28
N PHE A 90 12.49 -1.99 0.14
CA PHE A 90 11.06 -1.72 -0.05
C PHE A 90 10.51 -2.29 -1.36
N ILE A 91 11.27 -2.23 -2.46
CA ILE A 91 10.86 -2.82 -3.74
C ILE A 91 10.86 -4.35 -3.65
N GLY A 92 11.86 -4.96 -3.01
CA GLY A 92 11.88 -6.39 -2.74
C GLY A 92 10.72 -6.83 -1.86
N PHE A 93 10.40 -6.05 -0.82
CA PHE A 93 9.20 -6.24 0.00
C PHE A 93 7.92 -6.18 -0.84
N SER A 94 7.79 -5.17 -1.69
CA SER A 94 6.61 -5.00 -2.56
C SER A 94 6.46 -6.16 -3.54
N ALA A 95 7.57 -6.63 -4.13
CA ALA A 95 7.54 -7.80 -5.01
C ALA A 95 7.09 -9.07 -4.26
N LEU A 96 7.60 -9.30 -3.06
CA LEU A 96 7.18 -10.43 -2.22
C LEU A 96 5.69 -10.32 -1.85
N ASN A 97 5.23 -9.13 -1.45
CA ASN A 97 3.82 -8.88 -1.13
C ASN A 97 2.91 -9.15 -2.34
N GLY A 98 3.29 -8.73 -3.55
CA GLY A 98 2.58 -9.07 -4.79
C GLY A 98 2.51 -10.58 -5.06
N PHE A 99 3.60 -11.29 -4.80
CA PHE A 99 3.61 -12.75 -4.89
C PHE A 99 2.68 -13.39 -3.84
N THR A 100 2.71 -12.95 -2.58
CA THR A 100 1.79 -13.42 -1.54
C THR A 100 0.32 -13.17 -1.90
N LEU A 101 0.00 -12.01 -2.47
CA LEU A 101 -1.37 -11.69 -2.90
C LEU A 101 -1.90 -12.61 -3.99
N THR A 102 -1.02 -13.16 -4.84
CA THR A 102 -1.39 -14.10 -5.91
C THR A 102 -2.21 -15.27 -5.39
N PHE A 103 -1.87 -15.81 -4.22
CA PHE A 103 -2.60 -16.94 -3.62
C PHE A 103 -4.03 -16.59 -3.22
N THR A 104 -4.31 -15.33 -2.90
CA THR A 104 -5.67 -14.85 -2.67
C THR A 104 -6.37 -14.55 -3.98
N LEU A 105 -5.66 -13.88 -4.90
CA LEU A 105 -6.20 -13.50 -6.21
C LEU A 105 -6.52 -14.70 -7.10
N ALA A 106 -5.86 -15.85 -6.90
CA ALA A 106 -6.13 -17.09 -7.63
C ALA A 106 -7.57 -17.62 -7.45
N TYR A 107 -8.29 -17.18 -6.41
CA TYR A 107 -9.70 -17.51 -6.20
C TYR A 107 -10.67 -16.59 -6.95
N PHE A 108 -10.18 -15.54 -7.61
CA PHE A 108 -10.99 -14.53 -8.27
C PHE A 108 -10.65 -14.43 -9.75
N ASP A 109 -11.66 -14.16 -10.57
CA ASP A 109 -11.45 -13.88 -11.99
C ASP A 109 -10.79 -12.52 -12.22
N LEU A 110 -10.05 -12.41 -13.33
CA LEU A 110 -9.34 -11.17 -13.71
C LEU A 110 -10.29 -9.96 -13.82
N SER A 111 -11.54 -10.16 -14.22
CA SER A 111 -12.56 -9.10 -14.28
C SER A 111 -12.87 -8.52 -12.91
N SER A 112 -13.10 -9.38 -11.91
CA SER A 112 -13.35 -9.00 -10.51
C SER A 112 -12.16 -8.25 -9.91
N ILE A 113 -10.94 -8.72 -10.20
CA ILE A 113 -9.70 -8.08 -9.75
C ILE A 113 -9.56 -6.69 -10.37
N ALA A 114 -9.79 -6.55 -11.68
CA ALA A 114 -9.70 -5.27 -12.38
C ALA A 114 -10.73 -4.25 -11.87
N ILE A 115 -11.96 -4.69 -11.63
CA ILE A 115 -13.02 -3.85 -11.07
C ILE A 115 -12.65 -3.40 -9.65
N ALA A 116 -12.21 -4.31 -8.78
CA ALA A 116 -11.79 -3.98 -7.43
C ALA A 116 -10.62 -2.99 -7.40
N PHE A 117 -9.63 -3.18 -8.28
CA PHE A 117 -8.50 -2.26 -8.43
C PHE A 117 -8.97 -0.87 -8.90
N ALA A 118 -9.82 -0.80 -9.93
CA ALA A 118 -10.33 0.46 -10.46
C ALA A 118 -11.14 1.25 -9.42
N ILE A 119 -12.01 0.56 -8.67
CA ILE A 119 -12.79 1.17 -7.58
C ILE A 119 -11.85 1.69 -6.48
N THR A 120 -10.87 0.90 -6.06
CA THR A 120 -9.95 1.28 -4.98
C THR A 120 -9.07 2.47 -5.39
N ALA A 121 -8.53 2.44 -6.62
CA ALA A 121 -7.74 3.54 -7.17
C ALA A 121 -8.57 4.82 -7.32
N GLY A 122 -9.80 4.70 -7.83
CA GLY A 122 -10.73 5.83 -7.94
C GLY A 122 -11.10 6.42 -6.58
N MET A 123 -11.37 5.57 -5.59
CA MET A 123 -11.66 5.99 -4.22
C MET A 123 -10.47 6.70 -3.58
N PHE A 124 -9.27 6.13 -3.68
CA PHE A 124 -8.05 6.75 -3.16
C PHE A 124 -7.81 8.12 -3.81
N PHE A 125 -7.98 8.23 -5.13
CA PHE A 125 -7.80 9.48 -5.86
C PHE A 125 -8.83 10.54 -5.45
N ALA A 126 -10.12 10.16 -5.42
CA ALA A 126 -11.20 11.05 -5.01
C ALA A 126 -11.01 11.55 -3.57
N LEU A 127 -10.68 10.64 -2.64
CA LEU A 127 -10.43 11.00 -1.24
C LEU A 127 -9.15 11.82 -1.05
N SER A 128 -8.11 11.58 -1.85
CA SER A 128 -6.87 12.38 -1.81
C SER A 128 -7.12 13.82 -2.26
N ILE A 129 -7.90 14.02 -3.33
CA ILE A 129 -8.32 15.36 -3.77
C ILE A 129 -9.22 16.00 -2.71
N PHE A 130 -10.19 15.25 -2.18
CA PHE A 130 -11.07 15.75 -1.13
C PHE A 130 -10.28 16.19 0.09
N GLY A 131 -9.37 15.37 0.61
CA GLY A 131 -8.52 15.70 1.75
C GLY A 131 -7.61 16.91 1.52
N LYS A 132 -7.13 17.11 0.28
CA LYS A 132 -6.30 18.28 -0.07
C LYS A 132 -7.13 19.57 -0.21
N THR A 133 -8.37 19.48 -0.69
CA THR A 133 -9.19 20.66 -1.04
C THR A 133 -10.17 21.08 0.05
N THR A 134 -10.52 20.17 0.96
CA THR A 134 -11.46 20.46 2.06
C THR A 134 -10.86 21.48 3.03
N LYS A 135 -11.67 22.49 3.38
CA LYS A 135 -11.35 23.49 4.42
C LYS A 135 -11.98 23.18 5.78
N ARG A 136 -12.82 22.15 5.83
CA ARG A 136 -13.44 21.66 7.07
C ARG A 136 -12.42 20.93 7.93
N ASP A 137 -12.45 21.20 9.22
CA ASP A 137 -11.71 20.40 10.19
C ASP A 137 -12.32 18.99 10.28
N LEU A 138 -11.55 18.00 9.84
CA LEU A 138 -11.93 16.58 9.84
C LEU A 138 -11.61 15.88 11.17
N SER A 139 -11.00 16.58 12.14
CA SER A 139 -10.63 16.02 13.45
C SER A 139 -11.83 15.38 14.16
N GLY A 140 -13.02 15.97 14.04
CA GLY A 140 -14.27 15.41 14.56
C GLY A 140 -14.72 14.10 13.89
N MET A 141 -14.48 13.97 12.57
CA MET A 141 -14.82 12.75 11.83
C MET A 141 -13.90 11.58 12.19
N GLY A 142 -12.66 11.85 12.61
CA GLY A 142 -11.70 10.82 13.01
C GLY A 142 -12.23 9.91 14.12
N LYS A 143 -12.90 10.49 15.13
CA LYS A 143 -13.51 9.71 16.23
C LYS A 143 -14.65 8.81 15.75
N ALA A 144 -15.49 9.32 14.85
CA ALA A 144 -16.59 8.55 14.28
C ALA A 144 -16.09 7.41 13.37
N MET A 145 -15.08 7.69 12.53
CA MET A 145 -14.45 6.68 11.67
C MET A 145 -13.73 5.60 12.49
N PHE A 146 -13.11 5.96 13.62
CA PHE A 146 -12.50 4.98 14.52
C PHE A 146 -13.55 4.09 15.20
N ALA A 147 -14.66 4.67 15.66
CA ALA A 147 -15.79 3.89 16.19
C ALA A 147 -16.39 2.95 15.13
N ALA A 148 -16.54 3.43 13.89
CA ALA A 148 -17.01 2.63 12.76
C ALA A 148 -16.04 1.48 12.42
N LEU A 149 -14.72 1.75 12.41
CA LEU A 149 -13.69 0.73 12.19
C LEU A 149 -13.78 -0.39 13.25
N ILE A 150 -13.90 -0.02 14.53
CA ILE A 150 -14.09 -1.00 15.61
C ILE A 150 -15.37 -1.81 15.39
N GLY A 151 -16.48 -1.15 15.02
CA GLY A 151 -17.73 -1.81 14.68
C GLY A 151 -17.57 -2.84 13.57
N ILE A 152 -16.85 -2.50 12.49
CA ILE A 152 -16.56 -3.40 11.37
C ILE A 152 -15.68 -4.57 11.82
N ILE A 153 -14.66 -4.33 12.65
CA ILE A 153 -13.77 -5.40 13.17
C ILE A 153 -14.56 -6.38 14.05
N ILE A 154 -15.42 -5.87 14.93
CA ILE A 154 -16.27 -6.74 15.77
C ILE A 154 -17.24 -7.52 14.89
N ALA A 155 -17.90 -6.84 13.93
CA ALA A 155 -18.82 -7.48 13.00
C ALA A 155 -18.13 -8.58 12.17
N SER A 156 -16.89 -8.36 11.70
CA SER A 156 -16.15 -9.35 10.95
C SER A 156 -15.74 -10.55 11.82
N VAL A 157 -15.33 -10.34 13.07
CA VAL A 157 -15.05 -11.44 14.02
C VAL A 157 -16.30 -12.23 14.35
N VAL A 158 -17.43 -11.56 14.61
CA VAL A 158 -18.72 -12.24 14.85
C VAL A 158 -19.13 -13.04 13.61
N ASN A 159 -18.94 -12.48 12.41
CA ASN A 159 -19.28 -13.17 11.17
C ASN A 159 -18.52 -14.49 11.00
N LEU A 160 -17.27 -14.59 11.48
CA LEU A 160 -16.53 -15.85 11.43
C LEU A 160 -17.21 -17.00 12.19
N PHE A 161 -18.01 -16.69 13.22
CA PHE A 161 -18.75 -17.70 14.01
C PHE A 161 -20.18 -17.92 13.53
N VAL A 162 -20.81 -16.89 12.96
CA VAL A 162 -22.20 -16.95 12.46
C VAL A 162 -22.26 -17.55 11.05
N GLY A 163 -21.22 -17.36 10.24
CA GLY A 163 -21.11 -17.96 8.91
C GLY A 163 -21.97 -17.30 7.84
N SER A 164 -22.23 -16.00 7.92
CA SER A 164 -22.95 -15.21 6.90
C SER A 164 -22.54 -13.74 6.89
#